data_AF-A0A9Q3EPL9-F1
#
_entry.id   AF-A0A9Q3EPL9-F1
#
_cell.length_a   1.000
_cell.length_b   1.000
_cell.length_c   1.000
_cell.angle_alpha   90.00
_cell.angle_beta   90.00
_cell.angle_gamma   90.00
#
_symmetry.space_group_name_H-M   'P 1'
#
loop_
_entity.id
_entity.type
_entity.pdbx_description
1 polymer ?
#
loop_
_entity_poly.entity_id
_entity_poly.type
_entity_poly.pdbx_seq_one_letter_code
_entity_poly.pdbx_strand_id
1 'polypeptide(L)'
;MQQMTQIMANLQADLSSEESRQPAFKTQSMKGPECVNGTQPFKFINFIQYCQIIFHNYPENFSQDRKKALYATSFIIGRASKWIEPYLSNITNQDPNHLLNSWALFESQSFTLFGDPNEFRKAGVDLDALRMKEGGNVSLYFAYFRSLA
;
A
#
# COMPACT_ATOMS: atom_id res chain seq x y z
N MET A 1 -26.07 -38.23 20.54
CA MET A 1 -25.87 -37.20 19.49
C MET A 1 -25.61 -35.79 20.04
N GLN A 2 -26.13 -35.40 21.21
CA GLN A 2 -25.88 -34.06 21.79
C GLN A 2 -24.40 -33.74 22.09
N GLN A 3 -23.64 -34.71 22.59
CA GLN A 3 -22.23 -34.50 22.95
C GLN A 3 -21.34 -34.11 21.75
N MET A 4 -21.59 -34.72 20.58
CA MET A 4 -20.81 -34.44 19.36
C MET A 4 -21.09 -33.04 18.81
N THR A 5 -22.33 -32.54 19.00
CA THR A 5 -22.72 -31.19 18.57
C THR A 5 -22.03 -30.13 19.43
N GLN A 6 -21.90 -30.38 20.74
CA GLN A 6 -21.21 -29.48 21.66
C GLN A 6 -19.70 -29.41 21.38
N ILE A 7 -19.08 -30.54 21.03
CA ILE A 7 -17.65 -30.59 20.69
C ILE A 7 -17.38 -29.75 19.43
N MET A 8 -18.22 -29.86 18.40
CA MET A 8 -18.07 -29.08 17.16
C MET A 8 -18.27 -27.58 17.40
N ALA A 9 -19.25 -27.19 18.22
CA ALA A 9 -19.50 -25.79 18.57
C ALA A 9 -18.32 -25.17 19.34
N ASN A 10 -17.72 -25.92 20.27
CA ASN A 10 -16.56 -25.47 21.04
C ASN A 10 -15.31 -25.36 20.15
N LEU A 11 -15.08 -26.31 19.22
CA LEU A 11 -13.99 -26.22 18.25
C LEU A 11 -14.13 -25.00 17.32
N GLN A 12 -15.34 -24.71 16.85
CA GLN A 12 -15.60 -23.53 16.00
C GLN A 12 -15.38 -22.22 16.76
N ALA A 13 -15.76 -22.16 18.03
CA ALA A 13 -15.51 -21.00 18.89
C ALA A 13 -14.00 -20.82 19.18
N ASP A 14 -13.27 -21.91 19.45
CA ASP A 14 -11.83 -21.85 19.69
C ASP A 14 -11.05 -21.41 18.44
N LEU A 15 -11.36 -21.99 17.27
CA LEU A 15 -10.74 -21.60 15.99
C LEU A 15 -11.00 -20.13 15.62
N SER A 16 -12.21 -19.63 15.87
CA SER A 16 -12.55 -18.21 15.63
C SER A 16 -11.87 -17.27 16.62
N SER A 17 -11.54 -17.76 17.82
CA SER A 17 -10.88 -16.99 18.88
C SER A 17 -9.36 -16.94 18.75
N GLU A 18 -8.74 -17.88 18.03
CA GLU A 18 -7.29 -17.92 17.81
C GLU A 18 -6.82 -17.01 16.68
N GLU A 19 -7.63 -16.79 15.63
CA GLU A 19 -7.31 -15.81 14.57
C GLU A 19 -7.16 -14.38 15.10
N SER A 20 -7.75 -14.04 16.25
CA SER A 20 -7.66 -12.70 16.85
C SER A 20 -6.61 -12.56 17.96
N ARG A 21 -5.89 -13.62 18.33
CA ARG A 21 -4.99 -13.64 19.51
C ARG A 21 -3.52 -13.41 19.20
N GLN A 22 -3.12 -13.40 17.94
CA GLN A 22 -1.75 -13.00 17.63
C GLN A 22 -1.65 -11.48 17.72
N PRO A 23 -0.82 -10.92 18.62
CA PRO A 23 -0.52 -9.50 18.54
C PRO A 23 0.06 -9.25 17.15
N ALA A 24 -0.57 -8.35 16.39
CA ALA A 24 -0.06 -7.94 15.09
C ALA A 24 1.44 -7.66 15.23
N PHE A 25 2.25 -8.23 14.35
CA PHE A 25 3.68 -7.99 14.35
C PHE A 25 3.91 -6.47 14.21
N LYS A 26 4.44 -5.85 15.28
CA LYS A 26 4.78 -4.43 15.31
C LYS A 26 6.29 -4.29 15.41
N THR A 27 6.90 -3.75 14.36
CA THR A 27 8.30 -3.35 14.39
C THR A 27 8.48 -2.16 15.33
N GLN A 28 9.56 -2.18 16.10
CA GLN A 28 9.94 -1.06 16.96
C GLN A 28 10.44 0.10 16.07
N SER A 29 9.81 1.27 16.18
CA SER A 29 10.16 2.54 15.51
C SER A 29 10.52 2.41 14.01
N MET A 30 9.53 2.31 13.14
CA MET A 30 9.76 2.44 11.69
C MET A 30 10.29 3.83 11.34
N LYS A 31 11.29 3.89 10.45
CA LYS A 31 11.69 5.14 9.81
C LYS A 31 10.51 5.68 8.99
N GLY A 32 10.42 7.01 8.83
CA GLY A 32 9.46 7.60 7.88
C GLY A 32 9.85 7.37 6.41
N PRO A 33 8.91 7.47 5.47
CA PRO A 33 9.19 7.45 4.03
C PRO A 33 10.17 8.55 3.60
N GLU A 34 10.79 8.37 2.43
CA GLU A 34 11.48 9.46 1.75
C GLU A 34 10.47 10.43 1.12
N CYS A 35 10.85 11.71 1.04
CA CYS A 35 10.01 12.71 0.37
C CYS A 35 9.95 12.47 -1.14
N VAL A 36 8.77 12.67 -1.73
CA VAL A 36 8.53 12.49 -3.17
C VAL A 36 8.13 13.81 -3.82
N ASN A 37 8.67 14.05 -5.01
CA ASN A 37 8.42 15.29 -5.76
C ASN A 37 7.51 15.12 -6.99
N GLY A 38 7.07 13.90 -7.28
CA GLY A 38 6.22 13.56 -8.43
C GLY A 38 6.94 13.49 -9.78
N THR A 39 8.27 13.40 -9.82
CA THR A 39 9.03 13.35 -11.09
C THR A 39 9.48 11.94 -11.50
N GLN A 40 9.49 10.99 -10.57
CA GLN A 40 9.97 9.63 -10.77
C GLN A 40 8.88 8.64 -10.36
N PRO A 41 8.16 8.01 -11.32
CA PRO A 41 7.01 7.17 -11.02
C PRO A 41 7.30 6.04 -10.03
N PHE A 42 8.39 5.30 -10.24
CA PHE A 42 8.77 4.21 -9.35
C PHE A 42 9.01 4.66 -7.89
N LYS A 43 9.55 5.87 -7.67
CA LYS A 43 9.73 6.40 -6.30
C LYS A 43 8.39 6.72 -5.65
N PHE A 44 7.43 7.20 -6.44
CA PHE A 44 6.10 7.48 -5.94
C PHE A 44 5.36 6.19 -5.57
N ILE A 45 5.47 5.14 -6.39
CA ILE A 45 4.92 3.82 -6.10
C ILE A 45 5.54 3.25 -4.80
N ASN A 46 6.87 3.27 -4.69
CA ASN A 46 7.57 2.79 -3.49
C ASN A 46 7.17 3.57 -2.23
N PHE A 47 6.95 4.88 -2.37
CA PHE A 47 6.46 5.74 -1.29
C PHE A 47 5.07 5.31 -0.80
N ILE A 48 4.11 5.07 -1.71
CA ILE A 48 2.77 4.59 -1.37
C ILE A 48 2.83 3.23 -0.66
N GLN A 49 3.62 2.29 -1.19
CA GLN A 49 3.83 0.97 -0.57
C GLN A 49 4.42 1.11 0.85
N TYR A 50 5.37 2.01 1.05
CA TYR A 50 5.95 2.26 2.37
C TYR A 50 4.92 2.82 3.36
N CYS A 51 4.07 3.75 2.91
CA CYS A 51 2.94 4.23 3.70
C CYS A 51 2.00 3.08 4.12
N GLN A 52 1.65 2.17 3.21
CA GLN A 52 0.80 1.02 3.53
C GLN A 52 1.41 0.13 4.63
N ILE A 53 2.73 -0.13 4.57
CA ILE A 53 3.44 -0.90 5.61
C ILE A 53 3.35 -0.19 6.96
N ILE A 54 3.60 1.13 7.00
CA ILE A 54 3.48 1.93 8.24
C ILE A 54 2.07 1.87 8.81
N PHE A 55 1.05 2.04 7.97
CA PHE A 55 -0.35 2.05 8.41
C PHE A 55 -0.74 0.69 8.99
N HIS A 56 -0.27 -0.40 8.37
CA HIS A 56 -0.48 -1.74 8.87
C HIS A 56 0.25 -2.00 10.21
N ASN A 57 1.45 -1.46 10.37
CA ASN A 57 2.25 -1.61 11.60
C ASN A 57 1.69 -0.79 12.78
N TYR A 58 1.03 0.35 12.50
CA TYR A 58 0.46 1.24 13.52
C TYR A 58 -1.05 1.49 13.31
N PRO A 59 -1.90 0.45 13.39
CA PRO A 59 -3.32 0.57 13.05
C PRO A 59 -4.09 1.54 13.95
N GLU A 60 -3.70 1.66 15.23
CA GLU A 60 -4.31 2.62 16.17
C GLU A 60 -4.07 4.07 15.76
N ASN A 61 -2.87 4.37 15.24
CA ASN A 61 -2.49 5.69 14.76
C ASN A 61 -3.15 6.01 13.42
N PHE A 62 -3.40 5.00 12.59
CA PHE A 62 -3.90 5.13 11.22
C PHE A 62 -5.27 4.49 11.00
N SER A 63 -6.11 4.50 12.05
CA SER A 63 -7.47 3.94 12.05
C SER A 63 -8.46 4.71 11.16
N GLN A 64 -8.11 5.94 10.76
CA GLN A 64 -8.93 6.79 9.90
C GLN A 64 -8.16 7.14 8.63
N ASP A 65 -8.83 7.07 7.48
CA ASP A 65 -8.25 7.39 6.18
C ASP A 65 -7.70 8.81 6.11
N ARG A 66 -8.34 9.75 6.81
CA ARG A 66 -7.83 11.12 6.92
C ARG A 66 -6.43 11.18 7.53
N LYS A 67 -6.14 10.38 8.55
CA LYS A 67 -4.82 10.33 9.17
C LYS A 67 -3.77 9.77 8.19
N LYS A 68 -4.15 8.78 7.39
CA LYS A 68 -3.30 8.19 6.34
C LYS A 68 -2.95 9.21 5.26
N ALA A 69 -3.96 9.89 4.70
CA ALA A 69 -3.79 10.87 3.64
C ALA A 69 -2.98 12.09 4.11
N LEU A 70 -3.22 12.59 5.33
CA LEU A 70 -2.44 13.68 5.91
C LEU A 70 -0.98 13.29 6.17
N TYR A 71 -0.75 12.08 6.67
CA TYR A 71 0.60 11.56 6.86
C TYR A 71 1.35 11.49 5.53
N ALA A 72 0.78 10.87 4.51
CA ALA A 72 1.38 10.79 3.18
C ALA A 72 1.66 12.19 2.61
N THR A 73 0.71 13.11 2.75
CA THR A 73 0.85 14.50 2.28
C THR A 73 2.07 15.21 2.87
N SER A 74 2.46 14.92 4.12
CA SER A 74 3.64 15.54 4.74
C SER A 74 4.99 15.20 4.08
N PHE A 75 5.03 14.16 3.23
CA PHE A 75 6.22 13.75 2.48
C PHE A 75 6.17 14.20 1.02
N ILE A 76 5.09 14.86 0.58
CA ILE A 76 4.95 15.37 -0.78
C ILE A 76 5.58 16.76 -0.88
N ILE A 77 6.53 16.90 -1.79
CA ILE A 77 7.28 18.15 -2.02
C ILE A 77 7.30 18.54 -3.51
N GLY A 78 7.91 19.67 -3.84
CA GLY A 78 8.29 20.01 -5.20
C GLY A 78 7.09 20.14 -6.17
N ARG A 79 7.12 19.41 -7.29
CA ARG A 79 6.05 19.51 -8.30
C ARG A 79 4.75 18.88 -7.80
N ALA A 80 4.83 17.76 -7.10
CA ALA A 80 3.66 17.06 -6.56
C ALA A 80 2.93 17.87 -5.47
N SER A 81 3.61 18.76 -4.75
CA SER A 81 2.93 19.60 -3.75
C SER A 81 1.92 20.56 -4.38
N LYS A 82 2.11 20.99 -5.63
CA LYS A 82 1.13 21.83 -6.35
C LYS A 82 -0.20 21.12 -6.57
N TRP A 83 -0.20 19.80 -6.67
CA TRP A 83 -1.43 19.01 -6.79
C TRP A 83 -2.17 18.92 -5.46
N ILE A 84 -1.45 18.81 -4.33
CA ILE A 84 -2.08 18.63 -3.01
C ILE A 84 -2.53 19.95 -2.38
N GLU A 85 -1.90 21.05 -2.77
CA GLU A 85 -2.11 22.39 -2.21
C GLU A 85 -3.59 22.83 -2.14
N PRO A 86 -4.44 22.66 -3.18
CA PRO A 86 -5.84 23.07 -3.11
C PRO A 86 -6.63 22.34 -2.01
N TYR A 87 -6.28 21.09 -1.72
CA TYR A 87 -6.92 20.30 -0.67
C TYR A 87 -6.43 20.69 0.72
N LEU A 88 -5.17 21.14 0.84
CA LEU A 88 -4.63 21.69 2.08
C LEU A 88 -5.22 23.05 2.42
N SER A 89 -5.54 23.89 1.42
CA SER A 89 -6.22 25.17 1.64
C SER A 89 -7.60 24.99 2.30
N ASN A 90 -8.22 23.82 2.14
CA ASN A 90 -9.48 23.46 2.79
C ASN A 90 -9.33 22.20 3.67
N ILE A 91 -8.25 22.15 4.47
CA ILE A 91 -7.90 20.98 5.29
C ILE A 91 -8.99 20.57 6.29
N THR A 92 -9.89 21.48 6.68
CA THR A 92 -11.00 21.23 7.60
C THR A 92 -12.25 20.65 6.92
N ASN A 93 -12.24 20.49 5.60
CA ASN A 93 -13.33 19.91 4.85
C ASN A 93 -13.68 18.51 5.35
N GLN A 94 -14.97 18.26 5.60
CA GLN A 94 -15.50 16.99 6.12
C GLN A 94 -16.19 16.13 5.05
N ASP A 95 -16.25 16.57 3.80
CA ASP A 95 -16.81 15.79 2.70
C ASP A 95 -16.06 14.45 2.58
N PRO A 96 -16.75 13.29 2.64
CA PRO A 96 -16.15 11.98 2.44
C PRO A 96 -15.45 11.82 1.08
N ASN A 97 -15.88 12.56 0.06
CA ASN A 97 -15.27 12.56 -1.27
C ASN A 97 -14.10 13.52 -1.39
N HIS A 98 -13.76 14.25 -0.33
CA HIS A 98 -12.56 15.07 -0.30
C HIS A 98 -11.30 14.18 -0.33
N LEU A 99 -10.31 14.54 -1.14
CA LEU A 99 -9.08 13.75 -1.34
C LEU A 99 -8.40 13.37 -0.01
N LEU A 100 -8.35 14.31 0.94
CA LEU A 100 -7.70 14.09 2.23
C LEU A 100 -8.54 13.26 3.22
N ASN A 101 -9.79 12.90 2.91
CA ASN A 101 -10.67 12.12 3.77
C ASN A 101 -10.80 10.66 3.33
N SER A 102 -10.28 10.30 2.16
CA SER A 102 -10.35 8.94 1.60
C SER A 102 -8.96 8.49 1.13
N TRP A 103 -8.42 7.43 1.74
CA TRP A 103 -7.13 6.88 1.35
C TRP A 103 -7.19 6.29 -0.06
N ALA A 104 -8.29 5.59 -0.38
CA ALA A 104 -8.49 5.02 -1.71
C ALA A 104 -8.51 6.09 -2.82
N LEU A 105 -9.16 7.23 -2.58
CA LEU A 105 -9.18 8.33 -3.54
C LEU A 105 -7.79 8.97 -3.67
N PHE A 106 -7.10 9.19 -2.55
CA PHE A 106 -5.73 9.69 -2.54
C PHE A 106 -4.80 8.80 -3.37
N GLU A 107 -4.82 7.50 -3.10
CA GLU A 107 -4.00 6.50 -3.77
C GLU A 107 -4.29 6.44 -5.27
N SER A 108 -5.56 6.32 -5.66
CA SER A 108 -5.98 6.26 -7.07
C SER A 108 -5.58 7.50 -7.87
N GLN A 109 -5.83 8.71 -7.33
CA GLN A 109 -5.41 9.94 -8.01
C GLN A 109 -3.89 10.05 -8.08
N SER A 110 -3.18 9.62 -7.04
CA SER A 110 -1.73 9.66 -7.03
C SER A 110 -1.10 8.74 -8.10
N PHE A 111 -1.63 7.54 -8.30
CA PHE A 111 -1.19 6.65 -9.39
C PHE A 111 -1.55 7.22 -10.76
N THR A 112 -2.72 7.85 -10.90
CA THR A 112 -3.13 8.47 -12.16
C THR A 112 -2.19 9.63 -12.56
N LEU A 113 -1.72 10.42 -11.58
CA LEU A 113 -0.92 11.61 -11.84
C LEU A 113 0.58 11.36 -11.88
N PHE A 114 1.07 10.42 -11.07
CA PHE A 114 2.50 10.19 -10.88
C PHE A 114 2.96 8.78 -11.23
N GLY A 115 2.05 7.87 -11.58
CA GLY A 115 2.37 6.55 -12.11
C GLY A 115 2.96 6.62 -13.52
N ASP A 116 3.52 5.50 -14.01
CA ASP A 116 3.99 5.40 -15.39
C ASP A 116 2.81 5.03 -16.31
N PRO A 117 2.35 5.93 -17.20
CA PRO A 117 1.24 5.63 -18.10
C PRO A 117 1.54 4.49 -19.08
N ASN A 118 2.82 4.14 -19.27
CA ASN A 118 3.25 3.06 -20.14
C ASN A 118 3.56 1.76 -19.37
N GLU A 119 3.32 1.68 -18.07
CA GLU A 119 3.71 0.54 -17.22
C GLU A 119 3.28 -0.80 -17.82
N PHE A 120 2.00 -0.93 -18.19
CA PHE A 120 1.47 -2.15 -18.81
C PHE A 120 2.14 -2.50 -20.14
N ARG A 121 2.31 -1.52 -21.02
CA ARG A 121 2.95 -1.74 -22.32
C ARG A 121 4.42 -2.15 -22.14
N LYS A 122 5.10 -1.50 -21.21
CA LYS A 122 6.50 -1.80 -20.87
C LYS A 122 6.61 -3.20 -20.27
N ALA A 123 5.71 -3.60 -19.37
CA ALA A 123 5.69 -4.93 -18.79
C ALA A 123 5.53 -6.01 -19.86
N GLY A 124 4.63 -5.81 -20.84
CA GLY A 124 4.48 -6.73 -21.97
C GLY A 124 5.76 -6.85 -22.82
N VAL A 125 6.39 -5.73 -23.18
CA VAL A 125 7.67 -5.74 -23.92
C VAL A 125 8.78 -6.42 -23.11
N ASP A 126 8.87 -6.14 -21.81
CA ASP A 126 9.87 -6.73 -20.92
C ASP A 126 9.64 -8.24 -20.77
N LEU A 127 8.38 -8.70 -20.71
CA LEU A 127 8.00 -10.11 -20.68
C LEU A 127 8.38 -10.84 -21.98
N ASP A 128 8.08 -10.24 -23.13
CA ASP A 128 8.42 -10.79 -24.45
C ASP A 128 9.93 -10.95 -24.63
N ALA A 129 10.70 -10.02 -24.08
CA ALA A 129 12.17 -10.05 -24.08
C ALA A 129 12.77 -10.91 -22.96
N LEU A 130 11.99 -11.34 -21.96
CA LEU A 130 12.51 -12.01 -20.77
C LEU A 130 13.05 -13.40 -21.11
N ARG A 131 14.36 -13.60 -20.97
CA ARG A 131 15.03 -14.89 -21.13
C ARG A 131 15.99 -15.13 -19.98
N MET A 132 16.04 -16.37 -19.49
CA MET A 132 17.10 -16.78 -18.57
C MET A 132 18.41 -16.88 -19.36
N LYS A 133 19.43 -16.12 -18.95
CA LYS A 133 20.75 -16.18 -19.58
C LYS A 133 21.43 -17.52 -19.28
N GLU A 134 22.37 -17.91 -20.14
CA GLU A 134 23.23 -19.07 -19.89
C GLU A 134 24.04 -18.85 -18.59
N GLY A 135 24.04 -19.86 -17.71
CA GLY A 135 24.57 -19.74 -16.35
C GLY A 135 23.74 -18.87 -15.39
N GLY A 136 22.53 -18.45 -15.79
CA GLY A 136 21.65 -17.61 -15.00
C GLY A 136 21.00 -18.32 -13.81
N ASN A 137 20.55 -17.52 -12.83
CA ASN A 137 19.88 -18.03 -11.64
C ASN A 137 18.36 -18.12 -11.87
N VAL A 138 17.80 -19.33 -11.69
CA VAL A 138 16.38 -19.62 -11.88
C VAL A 138 15.50 -18.78 -10.93
N SER A 139 15.89 -18.61 -9.67
CA SER A 139 15.14 -17.83 -8.69
C SER A 139 15.07 -16.35 -9.07
N LEU A 140 16.15 -15.78 -9.62
CA LEU A 140 16.15 -14.41 -10.13
C LEU A 140 15.25 -14.29 -11.36
N TYR A 141 15.37 -15.20 -12.33
CA TYR A 141 14.48 -15.23 -13.50
C TYR A 141 13.01 -15.28 -13.08
N PHE A 142 12.67 -16.17 -12.15
CA PHE A 142 11.31 -16.32 -11.66
C PHE A 142 10.81 -15.08 -10.90
N ALA A 143 11.67 -14.46 -10.08
CA ALA A 143 11.33 -13.21 -9.40
C ALA A 143 11.03 -12.07 -10.41
N TYR A 144 11.86 -11.92 -11.45
CA TYR A 144 11.61 -10.94 -12.52
C TYR A 144 10.34 -11.25 -13.30
N PHE A 145 10.11 -12.50 -13.67
CA PHE A 145 8.88 -12.91 -14.35
C PHE A 145 7.63 -12.51 -13.55
N ARG A 146 7.60 -12.83 -12.25
CA ARG A 146 6.46 -12.49 -11.36
C ARG A 146 6.25 -10.99 -11.17
N SER A 147 7.27 -10.18 -11.37
CA SER A 147 7.12 -8.72 -11.30
C SER A 147 6.46 -8.12 -12.55
N LEU A 148 6.36 -8.89 -13.64
CA LEU A 148 5.84 -8.44 -14.94
C LEU A 148 4.50 -9.08 -15.34
N ALA A 149 4.11 -10.21 -14.72
CA ALA A 149 3.01 -11.09 -15.14
C ALA A 149 1.91 -11.27 -14.08
#